data_AF-A0A0U3HBW9-F1
#
_entry.id   AF-A0A0U3HBW9-F1
#
_cell.length_a   1.000
_cell.length_b   1.000
_cell.length_c   1.000
_cell.angle_alpha   90.00
_cell.angle_beta   90.00
_cell.angle_gamma   90.00
#
_symmetry.space_group_name_H-M   'P 1'
#
loop_
_entity.id
_entity.type
_entity.pdbx_description
1 polymer ?
#
loop_
_entity_poly.entity_id
_entity_poly.type
_entity_poly.pdbx_seq_one_letter_code
_entity_poly.pdbx_strand_id
1 'polypeptide(L)'
;MNSVKLFSAKNEIKNLFERTLKIAEELDLVPLISLYLEDEILKKLVKSLDQKLGPIFEKFRTSRVEFVKNAKNVLGWNNNEYVEYIYYAVPISEEVEVTFVRNNWLPPKAMILRGKVRYTFMPYSSYSELESSIARRDEEDIIVEFNKGLPVNVEKKRNIYTDFRNVTETLESKKPVIVNLSPTSSSYILAGIIANNVYPLKNRVLITRDKEELTYRILEGKASKNDILNGDVVDSTSKAELYYDYKTGFINNKNKKIIVDGLLSKMPGL
;
A
#
# COMPACT_ATOMS: atom_id res chain seq x y z
N MET A 1 18.01 8.60 -4.86
CA MET A 1 17.33 7.34 -4.49
C MET A 1 17.30 6.45 -5.72
N ASN A 2 17.49 5.14 -5.55
CA ASN A 2 17.61 4.23 -6.68
C ASN A 2 16.25 3.91 -7.32
N SER A 3 15.17 3.88 -6.54
CA SER A 3 13.78 3.82 -7.00
C SER A 3 13.49 4.89 -8.04
N VAL A 4 13.85 6.15 -7.74
CA VAL A 4 13.67 7.29 -8.64
C VAL A 4 14.39 7.07 -9.95
N LYS A 5 15.68 6.68 -9.90
CA LYS A 5 16.46 6.40 -11.11
C LYS A 5 15.82 5.29 -11.97
N LEU A 6 15.33 4.22 -11.34
CA LEU A 6 14.75 3.08 -12.03
C LEU A 6 13.39 3.40 -12.65
N PHE A 7 12.52 4.13 -11.93
CA PHE A 7 11.20 4.52 -12.42
C PHE A 7 11.27 5.62 -13.47
N SER A 8 12.18 6.60 -13.35
CA SER A 8 12.40 7.63 -14.38
C SER A 8 12.90 7.06 -15.72
N ALA A 9 13.48 5.85 -15.73
CA ALA A 9 13.94 5.18 -16.94
C ALA A 9 12.82 4.48 -17.72
N LYS A 10 11.59 4.49 -17.21
CA LYS A 10 10.43 3.81 -17.79
C LYS A 10 9.62 4.80 -18.63
N ASN A 11 9.65 4.62 -19.94
CA ASN A 11 9.00 5.53 -20.88
C ASN A 11 7.47 5.56 -20.68
N GLU A 12 6.89 4.40 -20.38
CA GLU A 12 5.47 4.18 -20.16
C GLU A 12 4.87 5.03 -19.03
N ILE A 13 5.67 5.40 -18.02
CA ILE A 13 5.22 6.19 -16.86
C ILE A 13 5.95 7.53 -16.70
N LYS A 14 6.81 7.92 -17.64
CA LYS A 14 7.73 9.05 -17.45
C LYS A 14 7.02 10.34 -17.01
N ASN A 15 5.98 10.74 -17.74
CA ASN A 15 5.23 11.98 -17.45
C ASN A 15 4.50 11.91 -16.10
N LEU A 16 3.88 10.77 -15.80
CA LEU A 16 3.23 10.52 -14.52
C LEU A 16 4.23 10.62 -13.37
N PHE A 17 5.41 10.02 -13.56
CA PHE A 17 6.43 9.97 -12.54
C PHE A 17 7.04 11.35 -12.28
N GLU A 18 7.32 12.13 -13.32
CA GLU A 18 7.78 13.52 -13.19
C GLU A 18 6.76 14.40 -12.46
N ARG A 19 5.46 14.26 -12.77
CA ARG A 19 4.38 14.97 -12.04
C ARG A 19 4.35 14.54 -10.57
N THR A 20 4.47 13.24 -10.31
CA THR A 20 4.48 12.68 -8.95
C THR A 20 5.64 13.23 -8.13
N LEU A 21 6.84 13.35 -8.72
CA LEU A 21 8.01 13.90 -8.03
C LEU A 21 7.83 15.37 -7.68
N LYS A 22 7.24 16.18 -8.56
CA LYS A 22 6.93 17.60 -8.28
C LYS A 22 5.98 17.73 -7.08
N ILE A 23 4.91 16.94 -7.08
CA ILE A 23 3.95 16.94 -5.96
C ILE A 23 4.63 16.47 -4.65
N ALA A 24 5.49 15.45 -4.73
CA ALA A 24 6.22 14.97 -3.57
C ALA A 24 7.16 16.05 -2.99
N GLU A 25 7.82 16.83 -3.86
CA GLU A 25 8.66 17.95 -3.46
C GLU A 25 7.84 19.08 -2.80
N GLU A 26 6.70 19.46 -3.40
CA GLU A 26 5.79 20.47 -2.85
C GLU A 26 5.27 20.10 -1.45
N LEU A 27 5.11 18.80 -1.18
CA LEU A 27 4.67 18.26 0.11
C LEU A 27 5.82 17.95 1.09
N ASP A 28 7.07 18.25 0.71
CA ASP A 28 8.28 17.91 1.46
C ASP A 28 8.32 16.41 1.83
N LEU A 29 8.17 15.56 0.81
CA LEU A 29 8.19 14.11 0.92
C LEU A 29 9.49 13.53 0.34
N VAL A 30 10.01 12.49 0.97
CA VAL A 30 11.07 11.65 0.41
C VAL A 30 10.46 10.78 -0.69
N PRO A 31 10.97 10.80 -1.94
CA PRO A 31 10.38 10.04 -3.05
C PRO A 31 10.74 8.55 -3.01
N LEU A 32 10.45 7.91 -1.88
CA LEU A 32 10.61 6.47 -1.63
C LEU A 32 9.39 5.72 -2.14
N ILE A 33 9.58 4.82 -3.11
CA ILE A 33 8.51 3.99 -3.68
C ILE A 33 8.50 2.62 -3.02
N SER A 34 9.67 1.97 -2.95
CA SER A 34 9.86 0.68 -2.32
C SER A 34 11.30 0.55 -1.83
N LEU A 35 11.46 0.08 -0.59
CA LEU A 35 12.77 -0.20 0.00
C LEU A 35 13.49 -1.38 -0.66
N TYR A 36 12.79 -2.25 -1.39
CA TYR A 36 13.43 -3.29 -2.20
C TYR A 36 14.42 -2.72 -3.23
N LEU A 37 14.30 -1.44 -3.54
CA LEU A 37 15.15 -0.75 -4.51
C LEU A 37 16.28 0.04 -3.85
N GLU A 38 16.28 0.25 -2.53
CA GLU A 38 17.20 1.16 -1.83
C GLU A 38 18.27 0.41 -1.01
N ASP A 39 19.43 0.13 -1.62
CA ASP A 39 20.48 -0.71 -1.01
C ASP A 39 20.96 -0.21 0.36
N GLU A 40 21.24 1.09 0.48
CA GLU A 40 21.78 1.67 1.71
C GLU A 40 20.75 1.68 2.84
N ILE A 41 19.48 1.98 2.53
CA ILE A 41 18.39 1.96 3.51
C ILE A 41 18.13 0.52 3.95
N LEU A 42 18.10 -0.42 3.00
CA LEU A 42 17.88 -1.83 3.26
C LEU A 42 19.00 -2.43 4.12
N LYS A 43 20.26 -2.10 3.84
CA LYS A 43 21.40 -2.57 4.64
C LYS A 43 21.31 -2.09 6.10
N LYS A 44 20.93 -0.83 6.33
CA LYS A 44 20.71 -0.28 7.67
C LYS A 44 19.57 -1.00 8.38
N LEU A 45 18.44 -1.19 7.69
CA LEU A 45 17.28 -1.89 8.22
C LEU A 45 17.61 -3.34 8.61
N VAL A 46 18.29 -4.08 7.75
CA VAL A 46 18.67 -5.47 8.05
C VAL A 46 19.59 -5.54 9.26
N LYS A 47 20.58 -4.63 9.33
CA LYS A 47 21.50 -4.56 10.46
C LYS A 47 20.77 -4.25 11.78
N SER A 48 19.77 -3.37 11.77
CA SER A 48 19.00 -3.05 12.98
C SER A 48 18.08 -4.19 13.43
N LEU A 49 17.71 -5.09 12.51
CA LEU A 49 16.86 -6.24 12.77
C LEU A 49 17.63 -7.52 13.14
N ASP A 50 18.93 -7.60 12.86
CA ASP A 50 19.74 -8.83 13.01
C ASP A 50 19.65 -9.45 14.41
N GLN A 51 19.67 -8.63 15.47
CA GLN A 51 19.56 -9.13 16.85
C GLN A 51 18.23 -9.84 17.12
N LYS A 52 17.13 -9.36 16.51
CA LYS A 52 15.78 -9.91 16.73
C LYS A 52 15.44 -11.02 15.76
N LEU A 53 15.82 -10.89 14.50
CA LEU A 53 15.40 -11.78 13.41
C LEU A 53 16.43 -12.82 13.02
N GLY A 54 17.72 -12.63 13.34
CA GLY A 54 18.78 -13.60 13.02
C GLY A 54 18.51 -15.01 13.53
N PRO A 55 18.15 -15.20 14.81
CA PRO A 55 17.82 -16.54 15.34
C PRO A 55 16.60 -17.18 14.66
N ILE A 56 15.60 -16.37 14.31
CA ILE A 56 14.40 -16.83 13.60
C ILE A 56 14.76 -17.25 12.17
N PHE A 57 15.64 -16.48 11.52
CA PHE A 57 16.11 -16.74 10.17
C PHE A 57 16.83 -18.08 10.11
N GLU A 58 17.81 -18.33 10.99
CA GLU A 58 18.53 -19.61 11.00
C GLU A 58 17.58 -20.81 11.17
N LYS A 59 16.53 -20.67 11.99
CA LYS A 59 15.54 -21.72 12.20
C LYS A 59 14.61 -21.95 11.00
N PHE A 60 14.23 -20.89 10.28
CA PHE A 60 13.18 -20.95 9.24
C PHE A 60 13.66 -20.53 7.84
N ARG A 61 14.98 -20.50 7.58
CA ARG A 61 15.59 -20.03 6.32
C ARG A 61 15.10 -20.74 5.05
N THR A 62 14.51 -21.93 5.16
CA THR A 62 14.00 -22.71 4.03
C THR A 62 12.54 -22.42 3.70
N SER A 63 11.82 -21.69 4.57
CA SER A 63 10.41 -21.35 4.37
C SER A 63 10.18 -19.87 4.69
N ARG A 64 10.06 -19.07 3.63
CA ARG A 64 9.72 -17.64 3.73
C ARG A 64 8.42 -17.43 4.51
N VAL A 65 7.42 -18.28 4.28
CA VAL A 65 6.10 -18.17 4.93
C VAL A 65 6.23 -18.37 6.44
N GLU A 66 6.90 -19.45 6.87
CA GLU A 66 7.11 -19.72 8.30
C GLU A 66 8.01 -18.67 8.94
N PHE A 67 9.07 -18.23 8.25
CA PHE A 67 9.91 -17.14 8.74
C PHE A 67 9.08 -15.86 8.97
N VAL A 68 8.34 -15.39 7.98
CA VAL A 68 7.56 -14.15 8.08
C VAL A 68 6.52 -14.25 9.20
N LYS A 69 5.84 -15.40 9.31
CA LYS A 69 4.87 -15.66 10.39
C LYS A 69 5.50 -15.51 11.78
N ASN A 70 6.66 -16.12 12.00
CA ASN A 70 7.35 -16.05 13.30
C ASN A 70 7.99 -14.68 13.56
N ALA A 71 8.58 -14.06 12.55
CA ALA A 71 9.20 -12.73 12.64
C ALA A 71 8.18 -11.65 13.00
N LYS A 72 6.98 -11.68 12.41
CA LYS A 72 5.88 -10.75 12.73
C LYS A 72 5.54 -10.72 14.21
N ASN A 73 5.50 -11.88 14.87
CA ASN A 73 5.20 -11.97 16.30
C ASN A 73 6.27 -11.27 17.15
N VAL A 74 7.55 -11.45 16.82
CA VAL A 74 8.68 -10.81 17.53
C VAL A 74 8.75 -9.30 17.25
N LEU A 75 8.28 -8.87 16.09
CA LEU A 75 8.15 -7.46 15.71
C LEU A 75 6.84 -6.80 16.22
N GLY A 76 6.08 -7.49 17.08
CA GLY A 76 4.91 -6.93 17.75
C GLY A 76 3.68 -6.74 16.85
N TRP A 77 3.55 -7.50 15.75
CA TRP A 77 2.38 -7.42 14.89
C TRP A 77 1.22 -8.29 15.40
N ASN A 78 0.05 -7.70 15.65
CA ASN A 78 -1.15 -8.41 16.07
C ASN A 78 -2.17 -8.53 14.93
N ASN A 79 -2.31 -9.73 14.35
CA ASN A 79 -3.26 -9.98 13.25
C ASN A 79 -4.74 -9.96 13.69
N ASN A 80 -5.06 -10.03 14.98
CA ASN A 80 -6.44 -10.27 15.44
C ASN A 80 -7.30 -8.99 15.51
N GLU A 81 -6.69 -7.82 15.35
CA GLU A 81 -7.33 -6.51 15.54
C GLU A 81 -8.10 -6.02 14.30
N TYR A 82 -7.84 -6.59 13.12
CA TYR A 82 -8.35 -6.10 11.85
C TYR A 82 -8.92 -7.24 11.00
N VAL A 83 -9.76 -6.90 10.03
CA VAL A 83 -10.15 -7.79 8.94
C VAL A 83 -9.57 -7.26 7.63
N GLU A 84 -9.15 -8.14 6.73
CA GLU A 84 -8.59 -7.75 5.44
C GLU A 84 -9.59 -7.99 4.32
N TYR A 85 -9.84 -6.94 3.52
CA TYR A 85 -10.45 -7.09 2.21
C TYR A 85 -9.34 -7.35 1.18
N ILE A 86 -9.36 -8.52 0.55
CA ILE A 86 -8.21 -9.03 -0.21
C ILE A 86 -8.07 -8.41 -1.61
N TYR A 87 -9.11 -7.73 -2.11
CA TYR A 87 -9.10 -7.04 -3.40
C TYR A 87 -8.83 -5.54 -3.22
N TYR A 88 -9.44 -4.66 -4.02
CA TYR A 88 -9.11 -3.24 -4.05
C TYR A 88 -10.26 -2.35 -3.58
N ALA A 89 -9.92 -1.22 -2.98
CA ALA A 89 -10.88 -0.19 -2.62
C ALA A 89 -10.49 1.15 -3.22
N VAL A 90 -11.43 1.76 -3.94
CA VAL A 90 -11.27 3.07 -4.60
C VAL A 90 -12.00 4.14 -3.78
N PRO A 91 -11.35 5.24 -3.36
CA PRO A 91 -12.02 6.33 -2.66
C PRO A 91 -13.00 7.05 -3.60
N ILE A 92 -14.28 7.17 -3.23
CA ILE A 92 -15.30 7.76 -4.12
C ILE A 92 -16.03 9.00 -3.57
N SER A 93 -16.04 9.22 -2.25
CA SER A 93 -16.55 10.47 -1.67
C SER A 93 -15.58 11.63 -1.88
N GLU A 94 -16.08 12.86 -1.68
CA GLU A 94 -15.26 14.10 -1.75
C GLU A 94 -14.08 14.04 -0.79
N GLU A 95 -14.29 13.52 0.42
CA GLU A 95 -13.25 13.32 1.43
C GLU A 95 -13.23 11.86 1.90
N VAL A 96 -12.02 11.30 2.02
CA VAL A 96 -11.76 10.00 2.64
C VAL A 96 -10.56 10.14 3.56
N GLU A 97 -10.73 9.81 4.85
CA GLU A 97 -9.61 9.72 5.79
C GLU A 97 -9.12 8.28 5.87
N VAL A 98 -7.80 8.09 5.79
CA VAL A 98 -7.16 6.77 5.85
C VAL A 98 -6.00 6.75 6.83
N THR A 99 -5.68 5.55 7.34
CA THR A 99 -4.42 5.24 7.99
C THR A 99 -3.67 4.24 7.13
N PHE A 100 -2.46 4.57 6.68
CA PHE A 100 -1.60 3.61 6.00
C PHE A 100 -1.09 2.54 6.98
N VAL A 101 -1.18 1.28 6.56
CA VAL A 101 -0.89 0.11 7.40
C VAL A 101 0.26 -0.72 6.82
N ARG A 102 0.34 -0.83 5.48
CA ARG A 102 1.51 -1.38 4.79
C ARG A 102 1.94 -0.44 3.68
N ASN A 103 3.20 -0.04 3.71
CA ASN A 103 3.71 1.04 2.87
C ASN A 103 4.73 0.61 1.80
N ASN A 104 5.42 -0.52 1.99
CA ASN A 104 6.43 -0.99 1.05
C ASN A 104 5.84 -1.72 -0.18
N TRP A 105 4.57 -1.47 -0.52
CA TRP A 105 3.80 -2.11 -1.58
C TRP A 105 3.11 -1.05 -2.44
N LEU A 106 2.89 -1.38 -3.72
CA LEU A 106 2.11 -0.59 -4.66
C LEU A 106 0.96 -1.48 -5.18
N PRO A 107 -0.32 -1.16 -4.94
CA PRO A 107 -0.78 -0.06 -4.08
C PRO A 107 -0.46 -0.34 -2.60
N PRO A 108 -0.39 0.69 -1.75
CA PRO A 108 -0.26 0.51 -0.32
C PRO A 108 -1.54 -0.07 0.29
N LYS A 109 -1.42 -0.71 1.46
CA LYS A 109 -2.60 -1.08 2.26
C LYS A 109 -2.94 0.01 3.25
N ALA A 110 -4.22 0.32 3.36
CA ALA A 110 -4.73 1.33 4.27
C ALA A 110 -5.99 0.84 4.98
N MET A 111 -6.27 1.41 6.14
CA MET A 111 -7.54 1.31 6.83
C MET A 111 -8.34 2.58 6.54
N ILE A 112 -9.60 2.44 6.11
CA ILE A 112 -10.48 3.57 5.82
C ILE A 112 -11.09 4.07 7.14
N LEU A 113 -10.64 5.21 7.65
CA LEU A 113 -11.14 5.77 8.88
C LEU A 113 -12.53 6.40 8.70
N ARG A 114 -12.71 7.19 7.64
CA ARG A 114 -13.95 7.90 7.32
C ARG A 114 -14.12 8.08 5.82
N GLY A 115 -15.37 8.15 5.36
CA GLY A 115 -15.72 8.40 3.96
C GLY A 115 -16.23 7.16 3.25
N LYS A 116 -16.47 7.27 1.94
CA LYS A 116 -17.00 6.19 1.10
C LYS A 116 -15.94 5.67 0.15
N VAL A 117 -15.84 4.36 0.08
CA VAL A 117 -15.03 3.65 -0.91
C VAL A 117 -15.92 2.70 -1.71
N ARG A 118 -15.51 2.40 -2.94
CA ARG A 118 -16.07 1.32 -3.72
C ARG A 118 -15.11 0.14 -3.71
N TYR A 119 -15.62 -1.05 -3.42
CA TYR A 119 -14.88 -2.29 -3.57
C TYR A 119 -14.85 -2.70 -5.04
N THR A 120 -13.67 -3.04 -5.52
CA THR A 120 -13.42 -3.48 -6.91
C THR A 120 -12.60 -4.75 -6.92
N PHE A 121 -12.79 -5.57 -7.96
CA PHE A 121 -11.99 -6.78 -8.17
C PHE A 121 -10.59 -6.44 -8.69
N MET A 122 -10.48 -5.39 -9.52
CA MET A 122 -9.23 -4.92 -10.11
C MET A 122 -9.03 -3.40 -9.98
N PRO A 123 -7.81 -2.87 -10.16
CA PRO A 123 -7.57 -1.44 -10.22
C PRO A 123 -8.06 -0.83 -11.56
N TYR A 124 -8.43 0.45 -11.55
CA TYR A 124 -8.91 1.18 -12.73
C TYR A 124 -8.12 2.47 -12.95
N SER A 125 -7.96 2.87 -14.21
CA SER A 125 -7.07 3.98 -14.56
C SER A 125 -7.68 5.34 -14.24
N SER A 126 -9.01 5.42 -14.30
CA SER A 126 -9.81 6.63 -14.02
C SER A 126 -11.14 6.25 -13.36
N TYR A 127 -11.79 7.22 -12.74
CA TYR A 127 -13.14 7.04 -12.24
C TYR A 127 -14.11 6.80 -13.39
N SER A 128 -13.98 7.53 -14.49
CA SER A 128 -14.80 7.33 -15.69
C SER A 128 -14.71 5.89 -16.23
N GLU A 129 -13.53 5.27 -16.20
CA GLU A 129 -13.34 3.86 -16.62
C GLU A 129 -14.05 2.89 -15.66
N LEU A 130 -13.92 3.12 -14.35
CA LEU A 130 -14.62 2.34 -13.33
C LEU A 130 -16.15 2.44 -13.50
N GLU A 131 -16.70 3.64 -13.59
CA GLU A 131 -18.14 3.85 -13.79
C GLU A 131 -18.65 3.20 -15.08
N SER A 132 -17.86 3.26 -16.15
CA SER A 132 -18.20 2.61 -17.43
C SER A 132 -18.24 1.09 -17.29
N SER A 133 -17.29 0.49 -16.57
CA SER A 133 -17.26 -0.96 -16.31
C SER A 133 -18.43 -1.41 -15.44
N ILE A 134 -18.81 -0.63 -14.43
CA ILE A 134 -20.01 -0.89 -13.60
C ILE A 134 -21.27 -0.84 -14.46
N ALA A 135 -21.42 0.20 -15.29
CA ALA A 135 -22.57 0.36 -16.18
C ALA A 135 -22.69 -0.80 -17.18
N ARG A 136 -21.56 -1.26 -17.74
CA ARG A 136 -21.49 -2.41 -18.65
C ARG A 136 -21.66 -3.76 -17.98
N ARG A 137 -21.69 -3.80 -16.64
CA ARG A 137 -21.82 -5.01 -15.82
C ARG A 137 -20.56 -5.86 -15.70
N ASP A 138 -19.41 -5.27 -15.95
CA ASP A 138 -18.10 -5.93 -15.94
C ASP A 138 -17.33 -5.72 -14.61
N GLU A 139 -17.97 -5.15 -13.58
CA GLU A 139 -17.38 -4.95 -12.25
C GLU A 139 -18.46 -4.99 -11.15
N GLU A 140 -17.98 -5.13 -9.92
CA GLU A 140 -18.74 -4.99 -8.68
C GLU A 140 -19.36 -3.60 -8.50
N ASP A 141 -20.52 -3.57 -7.84
CA ASP A 141 -21.16 -2.33 -7.40
C ASP A 141 -21.48 -2.45 -5.92
N ILE A 142 -20.42 -2.32 -5.12
CA ILE A 142 -20.43 -2.38 -3.67
C ILE A 142 -19.78 -1.11 -3.14
N ILE A 143 -20.60 -0.21 -2.62
CA ILE A 143 -20.14 1.00 -1.95
C ILE A 143 -20.22 0.77 -0.44
N VAL A 144 -19.14 1.10 0.26
CA VAL A 144 -19.03 0.94 1.70
C VAL A 144 -18.67 2.29 2.31
N GLU A 145 -19.48 2.73 3.25
CA GLU A 145 -19.23 3.92 4.07
C GLU A 145 -18.57 3.50 5.38
N PHE A 146 -17.52 4.22 5.77
CA PHE A 146 -16.73 3.95 6.95
C PHE A 146 -16.85 5.07 7.98
N ASN A 147 -16.83 4.68 9.26
CA ASN A 147 -16.63 5.59 10.38
C ASN A 147 -15.77 4.91 11.46
N LYS A 148 -14.69 5.57 11.86
CA LYS A 148 -13.66 5.05 12.79
C LYS A 148 -13.14 3.67 12.38
N GLY A 149 -12.95 3.42 11.09
CA GLY A 149 -12.46 2.13 10.58
C GLY A 149 -13.53 1.09 10.32
N LEU A 150 -14.76 1.29 10.84
CA LEU A 150 -15.84 0.32 10.78
C LEU A 150 -16.80 0.62 9.61
N PRO A 151 -17.25 -0.40 8.87
CA PRO A 151 -18.36 -0.26 7.93
C PRO A 151 -19.62 0.20 8.69
N VAL A 152 -20.24 1.30 8.26
CA VAL A 152 -21.48 1.82 8.86
C VAL A 152 -22.67 1.81 7.90
N ASN A 153 -22.42 1.81 6.59
CA ASN A 153 -23.45 1.68 5.57
C ASN A 153 -22.89 0.93 4.35
N VAL A 154 -23.73 0.12 3.71
CA VAL A 154 -23.35 -0.71 2.56
C VAL A 154 -24.45 -0.63 1.50
N GLU A 155 -24.07 -0.16 0.31
CA GLU A 155 -24.90 -0.23 -0.88
C GLU A 155 -24.36 -1.35 -1.77
N LYS A 156 -24.97 -2.54 -1.69
CA LYS A 156 -24.57 -3.72 -2.46
C LYS A 156 -25.60 -3.99 -3.56
N LYS A 157 -25.29 -3.56 -4.78
CA LYS A 157 -26.10 -3.86 -5.97
C LYS A 157 -25.60 -5.11 -6.68
N ARG A 158 -24.29 -5.41 -6.62
CA ARG A 158 -23.72 -6.59 -7.26
C ARG A 158 -22.43 -7.10 -6.65
N ASN A 159 -22.26 -8.43 -6.67
CA ASN A 159 -21.08 -9.17 -6.22
C ASN A 159 -20.87 -10.39 -7.14
N ILE A 160 -20.00 -10.29 -8.16
CA ILE A 160 -19.77 -11.31 -9.20
C ILE A 160 -18.37 -11.92 -9.09
N TYR A 161 -17.33 -11.09 -8.98
CA TYR A 161 -15.93 -11.50 -9.18
C TYR A 161 -15.15 -11.66 -7.87
N THR A 162 -15.60 -10.99 -6.82
CA THR A 162 -14.98 -11.01 -5.50
C THR A 162 -15.57 -12.13 -4.64
N ASP A 163 -14.74 -12.80 -3.83
CA ASP A 163 -15.21 -13.86 -2.94
C ASP A 163 -16.24 -13.30 -1.95
N PHE A 164 -17.48 -13.72 -2.11
CA PHE A 164 -18.62 -13.33 -1.27
C PHE A 164 -18.32 -13.52 0.23
N ARG A 165 -17.55 -14.56 0.60
CA ARG A 165 -17.19 -14.82 2.01
C ARG A 165 -16.26 -13.74 2.55
N ASN A 166 -15.26 -13.32 1.77
CA ASN A 166 -14.37 -12.23 2.19
C ASN A 166 -15.13 -10.91 2.28
N VAL A 167 -16.04 -10.63 1.33
CA VAL A 167 -16.92 -9.45 1.39
C VAL A 167 -17.82 -9.49 2.62
N THR A 168 -18.43 -10.63 2.92
CA THR A 168 -19.32 -10.75 4.08
C THR A 168 -18.55 -10.59 5.38
N GLU A 169 -17.40 -11.26 5.50
CA GLU A 169 -16.53 -11.14 6.67
C GLU A 169 -16.09 -9.68 6.91
N THR A 170 -15.68 -8.96 5.87
CA THR A 170 -15.22 -7.57 6.03
C THR A 170 -16.35 -6.65 6.47
N LEU A 171 -17.56 -6.84 5.94
CA LEU A 171 -18.72 -6.01 6.26
C LEU A 171 -19.33 -6.32 7.64
N GLU A 172 -19.23 -7.57 8.11
CA GLU A 172 -19.91 -8.03 9.34
C GLU A 172 -18.98 -8.16 10.57
N SER A 173 -17.65 -8.19 10.39
CA SER A 173 -16.68 -8.50 11.46
C SER A 173 -16.72 -7.57 12.68
N LYS A 174 -17.34 -6.39 12.57
CA LYS A 174 -17.27 -5.29 13.56
C LYS A 174 -15.83 -4.90 13.92
N LYS A 175 -14.88 -5.19 13.04
CA LYS A 175 -13.47 -4.81 13.17
C LYS A 175 -13.11 -3.78 12.11
N PRO A 176 -12.04 -2.99 12.34
CA PRO A 176 -11.56 -2.11 11.30
C PRO A 176 -11.07 -2.89 10.08
N VAL A 177 -11.39 -2.39 8.89
CA VAL A 177 -11.08 -3.06 7.62
C VAL A 177 -9.82 -2.49 6.99
N ILE A 178 -8.86 -3.35 6.68
CA ILE A 178 -7.69 -3.05 5.86
C ILE A 178 -8.00 -3.40 4.41
N VAL A 179 -7.71 -2.48 3.49
CA VAL A 179 -7.94 -2.62 2.04
C VAL A 179 -6.63 -2.36 1.27
N ASN A 180 -6.50 -2.93 0.07
CA ASN A 180 -5.54 -2.40 -0.90
C ASN A 180 -6.12 -1.09 -1.47
N LEU A 181 -5.54 0.04 -1.07
CA LEU A 181 -6.04 1.36 -1.45
C LEU A 181 -5.63 1.65 -2.90
N SER A 182 -6.59 1.56 -3.81
CA SER A 182 -6.35 1.68 -5.24
C SER A 182 -6.88 3.03 -5.76
N PRO A 183 -6.05 4.08 -5.80
CA PRO A 183 -6.44 5.33 -6.45
C PRO A 183 -6.39 5.19 -7.98
N THR A 184 -6.74 6.26 -8.69
CA THR A 184 -6.56 6.35 -10.16
C THR A 184 -5.08 6.32 -10.55
N SER A 185 -4.79 6.03 -11.83
CA SER A 185 -3.41 5.95 -12.35
C SER A 185 -2.61 7.23 -12.10
N SER A 186 -3.26 8.41 -12.15
CA SER A 186 -2.61 9.71 -11.93
C SER A 186 -2.00 9.86 -10.53
N SER A 187 -2.46 9.06 -9.58
CA SER A 187 -2.18 9.19 -8.17
C SER A 187 -1.57 7.92 -7.54
N TYR A 188 -1.48 6.84 -8.31
CA TYR A 188 -1.06 5.51 -7.84
C TYR A 188 0.31 5.51 -7.15
N ILE A 189 1.32 6.06 -7.82
CA ILE A 189 2.69 6.14 -7.28
C ILE A 189 2.75 7.12 -6.10
N LEU A 190 2.01 8.23 -6.17
CA LEU A 190 1.96 9.22 -5.10
C LEU A 190 1.42 8.63 -3.79
N ALA A 191 0.38 7.81 -3.85
CA ALA A 191 -0.14 7.10 -2.68
C ALA A 191 0.93 6.20 -2.03
N GLY A 192 1.72 5.49 -2.84
CA GLY A 192 2.86 4.71 -2.36
C GLY A 192 3.94 5.58 -1.70
N ILE A 193 4.27 6.74 -2.28
CA ILE A 193 5.22 7.69 -1.67
C ILE A 193 4.70 8.19 -0.33
N ILE A 194 3.44 8.62 -0.25
CA ILE A 194 2.85 9.12 0.99
C ILE A 194 2.88 8.04 2.07
N ALA A 195 2.53 6.79 1.73
CA ALA A 195 2.59 5.67 2.67
C ALA A 195 4.02 5.45 3.23
N ASN A 196 5.06 5.68 2.41
CA ASN A 196 6.46 5.59 2.83
C ASN A 196 6.96 6.83 3.60
N ASN A 197 6.15 7.88 3.74
CA ASN A 197 6.47 9.11 4.46
C ASN A 197 5.70 9.27 5.78
N VAL A 198 5.01 8.23 6.22
CA VAL A 198 4.24 8.21 7.46
C VAL A 198 4.54 6.97 8.29
N TYR A 199 4.36 7.05 9.61
CA TYR A 199 4.48 5.87 10.47
C TYR A 199 3.24 4.96 10.35
N PRO A 200 3.39 3.68 9.96
CA PRO A 200 2.26 2.76 9.86
C PRO A 200 1.46 2.68 11.15
N LEU A 201 0.13 2.61 11.04
CA LEU A 201 -0.83 2.58 12.16
C LEU A 201 -0.83 3.83 13.08
N LYS A 202 0.08 4.80 12.88
CA LYS A 202 0.19 6.04 13.68
C LYS A 202 0.02 7.29 12.82
N ASN A 203 -0.69 7.16 11.71
CA ASN A 203 -0.89 8.23 10.75
C ASN A 203 -2.36 8.43 10.40
N ARG A 204 -2.66 9.64 9.96
CA ARG A 204 -3.95 10.01 9.38
C ARG A 204 -3.67 10.83 8.13
N VAL A 205 -4.21 10.39 7.00
CA VAL A 205 -4.08 11.06 5.71
C VAL A 205 -5.48 11.33 5.17
N LEU A 206 -5.75 12.58 4.83
CA LEU A 206 -6.95 12.98 4.11
C LEU A 206 -6.69 12.84 2.61
N ILE A 207 -7.60 12.17 1.92
CA ILE A 207 -7.67 12.09 0.47
C ILE A 207 -8.88 12.93 0.05
N THR A 208 -8.64 13.94 -0.79
CA THR A 208 -9.71 14.77 -1.35
C THR A 208 -9.83 14.50 -2.83
N ARG A 209 -11.06 14.20 -3.28
CA ARG A 209 -11.38 13.93 -4.67
C ARG A 209 -11.97 15.16 -5.33
N ASP A 210 -11.36 15.58 -6.45
CA ASP A 210 -11.96 16.51 -7.40
C ASP A 210 -12.04 15.84 -8.78
N LYS A 211 -13.25 15.39 -9.13
CA LYS A 211 -13.54 14.64 -10.36
C LYS A 211 -12.65 13.40 -10.52
N GLU A 212 -11.61 13.52 -11.36
CA GLU A 212 -10.66 12.46 -11.72
C GLU A 212 -9.36 12.50 -10.90
N GLU A 213 -9.13 13.61 -10.20
CA GLU A 213 -7.88 13.85 -9.49
C GLU A 213 -8.04 13.63 -7.99
N LEU A 214 -6.97 13.13 -7.40
CA LEU A 214 -6.86 12.92 -5.96
C LEU A 214 -5.72 13.76 -5.41
N THR A 215 -6.03 14.51 -4.36
CA THR A 215 -5.04 15.25 -3.56
C THR A 215 -4.95 14.65 -2.17
N TYR A 216 -3.81 14.85 -1.51
CA TYR A 216 -3.51 14.22 -0.24
C TYR A 216 -2.97 15.24 0.74
N ARG A 217 -3.36 15.09 2.00
CA ARG A 217 -2.81 15.86 3.11
C ARG A 217 -2.55 14.94 4.29
N ILE A 218 -1.30 14.90 4.74
CA ILE A 218 -0.94 14.18 5.98
C ILE A 218 -1.41 15.03 7.16
N LEU A 219 -2.41 14.56 7.89
CA LEU A 219 -2.95 15.23 9.07
C LEU A 219 -2.11 14.91 10.32
N GLU A 220 -1.66 13.65 10.44
CA GLU A 220 -0.88 13.16 11.58
C GLU A 220 0.12 12.10 11.14
N GLY A 221 1.22 11.96 11.89
CA GLY A 221 2.16 10.85 11.73
C GLY A 221 3.15 10.97 10.56
N LYS A 222 3.39 12.19 10.03
CA LYS A 222 4.47 12.46 9.06
C LYS A 222 5.81 12.07 9.70
N ALA A 223 6.58 11.23 9.01
CA ALA A 223 7.90 10.80 9.47
C ALA A 223 8.98 11.83 9.09
N SER A 224 10.06 11.89 9.88
CA SER A 224 11.20 12.71 9.48
C SER A 224 11.95 12.04 8.33
N LYS A 225 12.67 12.85 7.54
CA LYS A 225 13.56 12.34 6.49
C LYS A 225 14.57 11.32 7.03
N ASN A 226 15.07 11.51 8.25
CA ASN A 226 16.01 10.57 8.87
C ASN A 226 15.37 9.21 9.17
N ASP A 227 14.15 9.19 9.71
CA ASP A 227 13.42 7.95 9.99
C ASP A 227 13.15 7.16 8.70
N ILE A 228 12.81 7.86 7.62
CA ILE A 228 12.58 7.26 6.31
C ILE A 228 13.89 6.64 5.77
N LEU A 229 15.00 7.37 5.85
CA LEU A 229 16.33 6.92 5.38
C LEU A 229 16.96 5.84 6.28
N ASN A 230 16.43 5.61 7.47
CA ASN A 230 16.79 4.50 8.36
C ASN A 230 15.86 3.28 8.21
N GLY A 231 14.76 3.42 7.47
CA GLY A 231 13.76 2.35 7.30
C GLY A 231 12.85 2.17 8.51
N ASP A 232 12.76 3.17 9.40
CA ASP A 232 11.98 3.08 10.64
C ASP A 232 10.47 3.04 10.36
N VAL A 233 10.06 3.68 9.27
CA VAL A 233 8.67 3.76 8.77
C VAL A 233 8.14 2.45 8.18
N VAL A 234 8.94 1.39 8.05
CA VAL A 234 8.47 0.14 7.43
C VAL A 234 7.61 -0.66 8.42
N ASP A 235 6.47 -1.17 7.95
CA ASP A 235 5.60 -2.03 8.76
C ASP A 235 6.28 -3.36 9.12
N SER A 236 5.85 -3.99 10.22
CA SER A 236 6.49 -5.22 10.73
C SER A 236 6.45 -6.38 9.74
N THR A 237 5.40 -6.50 8.92
CA THR A 237 5.32 -7.55 7.90
C THR A 237 6.37 -7.30 6.81
N SER A 238 6.45 -6.08 6.30
CA SER A 238 7.46 -5.75 5.28
C SER A 238 8.89 -5.73 5.81
N LYS A 239 9.12 -5.43 7.09
CA LYS A 239 10.43 -5.62 7.75
C LYS A 239 10.86 -7.08 7.71
N ALA A 240 9.95 -8.01 8.03
CA ALA A 240 10.24 -9.44 7.95
C ALA A 240 10.50 -9.90 6.51
N GLU A 241 9.64 -9.53 5.56
CA GLU A 241 9.80 -9.86 4.13
C GLU A 241 11.15 -9.38 3.58
N LEU A 242 11.49 -8.10 3.78
CA LEU A 242 12.76 -7.50 3.34
C LEU A 242 13.97 -8.18 3.96
N TYR A 243 13.91 -8.51 5.25
CA TYR A 243 15.00 -9.19 5.95
C TYR A 243 15.30 -10.55 5.32
N TYR A 244 14.26 -11.37 5.10
CA TYR A 244 14.40 -12.69 4.51
C TYR A 244 14.95 -12.61 3.08
N ASP A 245 14.35 -11.73 2.26
CA ASP A 245 14.70 -11.60 0.85
C ASP A 245 16.12 -11.02 0.68
N TYR A 246 16.58 -10.17 1.61
CA TYR A 246 17.97 -9.71 1.65
C TYR A 246 18.94 -10.82 2.04
N LYS A 247 18.68 -11.55 3.14
CA LYS A 247 19.58 -12.60 3.64
C LYS A 247 19.70 -13.80 2.70
N THR A 248 18.67 -14.08 1.91
CA THR A 248 18.70 -15.13 0.87
C THR A 248 19.34 -14.68 -0.44
N GLY A 249 19.76 -13.40 -0.54
CA GLY A 249 20.36 -12.84 -1.76
C GLY A 249 19.38 -12.59 -2.91
N PHE A 250 18.07 -12.66 -2.64
CA PHE A 250 17.04 -12.35 -3.64
C PHE A 250 17.11 -10.89 -4.08
N ILE A 251 17.37 -9.96 -3.16
CA ILE A 251 17.47 -8.53 -3.49
C ILE A 251 18.85 -8.23 -4.08
N ASN A 252 18.96 -8.34 -5.40
CA ASN A 252 20.18 -8.08 -6.17
C ASN A 252 19.88 -7.29 -7.45
N ASN A 253 20.91 -6.83 -8.15
CA ASN A 253 20.75 -5.99 -9.35
C ASN A 253 19.92 -6.65 -10.47
N LYS A 254 20.00 -7.98 -10.65
CA LYS A 254 19.20 -8.71 -11.65
C LYS A 254 17.72 -8.68 -11.27
N ASN A 255 17.41 -8.92 -9.99
CA ASN A 255 16.03 -9.00 -9.51
C ASN A 255 15.39 -7.63 -9.29
N LYS A 256 16.16 -6.54 -9.14
CA LYS A 256 15.59 -5.18 -9.08
C LYS A 256 14.75 -4.82 -10.29
N LYS A 257 15.14 -5.26 -11.49
CA LYS A 257 14.32 -5.06 -12.70
C LYS A 257 12.98 -5.78 -12.59
N ILE A 258 13.01 -7.05 -12.16
CA ILE A 258 11.82 -7.88 -11.92
C ILE A 258 10.91 -7.23 -10.87
N ILE A 259 11.48 -6.67 -9.80
CA ILE A 259 10.74 -5.97 -8.75
C ILE A 259 10.07 -4.72 -9.33
N VAL A 260 10.77 -3.91 -10.11
CA VAL A 260 10.18 -2.73 -10.77
C VAL A 260 9.05 -3.14 -11.70
N ASP A 261 9.27 -4.13 -12.56
CA ASP A 261 8.27 -4.61 -13.51
C ASP A 261 7.03 -5.17 -12.77
N GLY A 262 7.22 -5.88 -11.66
CA GLY A 262 6.13 -6.38 -10.82
C GLY A 262 5.41 -5.32 -9.97
N LEU A 263 6.03 -4.17 -9.71
CA LEU A 263 5.36 -3.01 -9.11
C LEU A 263 4.52 -2.28 -10.16
N LEU A 264 5.06 -2.13 -11.38
CA LEU A 264 4.36 -1.46 -12.49
C LEU A 264 3.19 -2.29 -13.01
N SER A 265 3.30 -3.62 -13.04
CA SER A 265 2.21 -4.50 -13.49
C SER A 265 0.94 -4.42 -12.62
N LYS A 266 1.01 -3.76 -11.46
CA LYS A 266 -0.13 -3.53 -10.57
C LYS A 266 -0.77 -2.17 -10.80
N MET A 267 -0.14 -1.29 -11.56
CA MET A 267 -0.69 0.02 -11.88
C MET A 267 -1.69 -0.12 -13.02
N PRO A 268 -2.89 0.46 -12.90
CA PRO A 268 -3.88 0.38 -13.97
C PRO A 268 -3.44 1.18 -15.21
N GLY A 269 -3.75 0.64 -16.39
CA GLY A 269 -3.57 1.32 -17.68
C GLY A 269 -2.14 1.35 -18.25
N LEU A 270 -1.24 0.49 -17.77
CA LEU A 270 0.10 0.27 -18.32
C LEU A 270 0.20 -0.98 -19.20
#